data_AF-A0A9X4KE05-F1
#
_entry.id   AF-A0A9X4KE05-F1
#
_cell.length_a   1.000
_cell.length_b   1.000
_cell.length_c   1.000
_cell.angle_alpha   90.00
_cell.angle_beta   90.00
_cell.angle_gamma   90.00
#
_symmetry.space_group_name_H-M   'P 1'
#
loop_
_entity.id
_entity.type
_entity.pdbx_description
1 polymer ?
#
loop_
_entity_poly.entity_id
_entity_poly.type
_entity_poly.pdbx_seq_one_letter_code
_entity_poly.pdbx_strand_id
1 'polypeptide(L)'
;MDSVDLVPAITVSDNGSGAEEANVIVSLDGQDLQAGEPIVLYTLPLGSHTLFVSAADAAGNIGRQTVTFEIATHIDSLKALIDRFKVMEWIDSSGIANSLKKKLDHGHLEAFIHQVKAPSGKHVDLDAAVLLLPDARWLLQQREQVGT
;
A
#
# COMPACT_ATOMS: atom_id res chain seq x y z
N MET A 1 -2.46 3.77 6.70
CA MET A 1 -1.60 4.54 5.78
C MET A 1 -1.03 3.54 4.77
N ASP A 2 -1.09 3.89 3.51
CA ASP A 2 -0.65 3.12 2.34
C ASP A 2 0.89 3.01 2.21
N SER A 3 1.65 3.94 2.79
CA SER A 3 3.11 4.03 2.63
C SER A 3 3.95 2.98 3.38
N VAL A 4 3.30 2.05 4.10
CA VAL A 4 3.94 0.99 4.90
C VAL A 4 3.59 -0.39 4.36
N ASP A 5 4.51 -1.34 4.49
CA ASP A 5 4.24 -2.74 4.19
C ASP A 5 3.64 -3.43 5.42
N LEU A 6 2.65 -4.29 5.21
CA LEU A 6 2.00 -5.05 6.27
C LEU A 6 2.36 -6.53 6.14
N VAL A 7 3.04 -7.09 7.14
CA VAL A 7 3.21 -8.54 7.25
C VAL A 7 2.13 -9.08 8.20
N PRO A 8 1.13 -9.84 7.73
CA PRO A 8 0.13 -10.42 8.62
C PRO A 8 0.79 -11.42 9.58
N ALA A 9 0.70 -11.16 10.88
CA ALA A 9 1.11 -12.12 11.90
C ALA A 9 0.02 -13.20 12.03
N ILE A 10 0.22 -14.34 11.39
CA ILE A 10 -0.70 -15.48 11.46
C ILE A 10 -0.19 -16.44 12.53
N THR A 11 -0.99 -16.67 13.56
CA THR A 11 -0.72 -17.71 14.55
C THR A 11 -1.78 -18.80 14.44
N VAL A 12 -1.32 -20.03 14.22
CA VAL A 12 -2.17 -21.23 14.25
C VAL A 12 -1.82 -21.96 15.54
N SER A 13 -2.81 -22.14 16.42
CA SER A 13 -2.63 -22.86 17.68
C SER A 13 -3.30 -24.22 17.57
N ASP A 14 -2.53 -25.29 17.71
CA ASP A 14 -3.02 -26.65 17.88
C ASP A 14 -2.74 -27.13 19.32
N ASN A 15 -3.73 -27.75 19.97
CA ASN A 15 -3.59 -28.34 21.30
C ASN A 15 -3.18 -29.84 21.24
N GLY A 16 -2.98 -30.39 20.04
CA GLY A 16 -2.52 -31.76 19.79
C GLY A 16 -1.02 -31.85 19.56
N SER A 17 -0.37 -32.81 20.21
CA SER A 17 1.05 -33.14 20.00
C SER A 17 1.27 -33.79 18.64
N GLY A 18 1.43 -32.96 17.61
CA GLY A 18 1.71 -33.38 16.24
C GLY A 18 1.60 -32.19 15.31
N ALA A 19 2.62 -31.33 15.27
CA ALA A 19 2.68 -30.21 14.35
C ALA A 19 2.93 -30.74 12.92
N GLU A 20 1.90 -31.28 12.29
CA GLU A 20 1.83 -31.26 10.83
C GLU A 20 1.56 -29.82 10.40
N GLU A 21 2.26 -29.35 9.38
CA GLU A 21 2.06 -28.02 8.78
C GLU A 21 0.58 -27.84 8.50
N ALA A 22 -0.10 -27.01 9.30
CA ALA A 22 -1.48 -26.64 9.03
C ALA A 22 -1.56 -26.13 7.59
N ASN A 23 -2.53 -26.59 6.81
CA ASN A 23 -2.74 -26.06 5.47
C ASN A 23 -3.33 -24.66 5.63
N VAL A 24 -2.47 -23.64 5.58
CA VAL A 24 -2.83 -22.24 5.72
C VAL A 24 -3.11 -21.63 4.36
N ILE A 25 -4.36 -21.23 4.16
CA ILE A 25 -4.81 -20.44 3.02
C ILE A 25 -4.94 -19.00 3.50
N VAL A 26 -4.28 -18.08 2.80
CA VAL A 26 -4.42 -16.64 3.01
C VAL A 26 -4.93 -16.04 1.71
N SER A 27 -5.93 -15.16 1.78
CA SER A 27 -6.33 -14.38 0.61
C SER A 27 -6.62 -12.93 0.97
N LEU A 28 -6.29 -12.04 0.04
CA LEU A 28 -6.59 -10.61 0.11
C LEU A 28 -7.58 -10.28 -1.00
N ASP A 29 -8.74 -9.77 -0.61
CA ASP A 29 -9.87 -9.49 -1.51
C ASP A 29 -10.26 -10.69 -2.39
N GLY A 30 -10.09 -11.90 -1.84
CA GLY A 30 -10.35 -13.16 -2.53
C GLY A 30 -9.23 -13.63 -3.47
N GLN A 31 -8.10 -12.92 -3.56
CA GLN A 31 -6.90 -13.39 -4.26
C GLN A 31 -5.95 -14.09 -3.30
N ASP A 32 -5.48 -15.28 -3.64
CA ASP A 32 -4.57 -16.05 -2.78
C ASP A 32 -3.23 -15.33 -2.60
N LEU A 33 -2.78 -15.30 -1.35
CA LEU A 33 -1.48 -14.80 -0.93
C LEU A 33 -0.66 -15.95 -0.34
N GLN A 34 0.65 -15.88 -0.56
CA GLN A 34 1.58 -16.76 0.14
C GLN A 34 1.67 -16.33 1.60
N ALA A 35 1.43 -17.27 2.52
CA ALA A 35 1.54 -17.01 3.95
C ALA A 35 2.95 -16.55 4.32
N GLY A 36 3.05 -15.49 5.14
CA GLY A 36 4.31 -14.92 5.60
C GLY A 36 4.94 -13.88 4.68
N GLU A 37 4.44 -13.69 3.46
CA GLU A 37 4.91 -12.62 2.57
C GLU A 37 4.36 -11.24 2.98
N PRO A 38 5.16 -10.16 2.82
CA PRO A 38 4.69 -8.80 3.06
C PRO A 38 3.65 -8.38 2.03
N ILE A 39 2.57 -7.75 2.50
CA ILE A 39 1.59 -7.05 1.69
C ILE A 39 2.08 -5.62 1.48
N VAL A 40 2.32 -5.27 0.22
CA VAL A 40 2.81 -3.96 -0.20
C VAL A 40 1.61 -3.00 -0.33
N LEU A 41 1.26 -2.26 0.73
CA LEU A 41 -0.05 -1.58 0.80
C LEU A 41 -0.24 -0.49 -0.27
N TYR A 42 0.82 0.23 -0.66
CA TYR A 42 0.70 1.29 -1.67
C TYR A 42 0.41 0.78 -3.09
N THR A 43 0.47 -0.53 -3.34
CA THR A 43 0.05 -1.11 -4.63
C THR A 43 -1.43 -1.47 -4.66
N LEU A 44 -2.11 -1.40 -3.51
CA LEU A 44 -3.53 -1.69 -3.41
C LEU A 44 -4.35 -0.40 -3.62
N PRO A 45 -5.57 -0.50 -4.19
CA PRO A 45 -6.49 0.64 -4.27
C PRO A 45 -6.72 1.29 -2.90
N LEU A 46 -7.01 2.59 -2.86
CA LEU A 46 -7.50 3.21 -1.63
C LEU A 46 -8.92 2.70 -1.33
N GLY A 47 -9.22 2.48 -0.05
CA GLY A 47 -10.52 2.00 0.41
C GLY A 47 -10.45 0.77 1.30
N SER A 48 -11.57 0.07 1.41
CA SER A 48 -11.71 -1.11 2.28
C SER A 48 -11.19 -2.36 1.59
N HIS A 49 -10.38 -3.13 2.33
CA HIS A 49 -9.83 -4.42 1.93
C HIS A 49 -10.17 -5.50 2.95
N THR A 50 -10.19 -6.74 2.51
CA THR A 50 -10.50 -7.90 3.36
C THR A 50 -9.41 -8.94 3.25
N LEU A 51 -8.73 -9.20 4.37
CA LEU A 51 -7.82 -10.32 4.53
C LEU A 51 -8.58 -11.51 5.13
N PHE A 52 -8.52 -12.64 4.45
CA PHE A 52 -9.09 -13.90 4.91
C PHE A 52 -7.98 -14.90 5.18
N VAL A 53 -8.12 -15.65 6.28
CA VAL A 53 -7.21 -16.73 6.66
C VAL A 53 -8.03 -17.96 7.01
N SER A 54 -7.65 -19.11 6.46
CA SER A 54 -8.19 -20.42 6.83
C SER A 54 -7.04 -21.36 7.13
N ALA A 55 -7.14 -22.11 8.23
CA ALA A 55 -6.17 -23.13 8.58
C ALA A 55 -6.89 -24.45 8.86
N ALA A 56 -6.37 -25.55 8.33
CA ALA A 56 -6.85 -26.89 8.61
C ALA A 56 -5.74 -27.72 9.28
N ASP A 57 -6.08 -28.45 10.34
CA ASP A 57 -5.19 -29.45 10.92
C ASP A 57 -5.29 -30.80 10.20
N ALA A 58 -4.40 -31.74 10.54
CA ALA A 58 -4.37 -33.08 9.95
C ALA A 58 -5.62 -33.91 10.26
N ALA A 59 -6.33 -33.58 11.34
CA ALA A 59 -7.59 -34.21 11.72
C ALA A 59 -8.80 -33.65 10.95
N GLY A 60 -8.61 -32.60 10.15
CA GLY A 60 -9.64 -31.95 9.36
C GLY A 60 -10.42 -30.86 10.10
N ASN A 61 -9.97 -30.43 11.28
CA ASN A 61 -10.56 -29.28 11.96
C ASN A 61 -10.15 -27.99 11.22
N ILE A 62 -11.11 -27.14 10.90
CA ILE A 62 -10.89 -25.92 10.13
C ILE A 62 -11.22 -24.68 10.96
N GLY A 63 -10.24 -23.81 11.17
CA GLY A 63 -10.40 -22.46 11.69
C GLY A 63 -10.40 -21.43 10.56
N ARG A 64 -11.22 -20.38 10.68
CA ARG A 64 -11.28 -19.28 9.70
C ARG A 64 -11.33 -17.94 10.43
N GLN A 65 -10.65 -16.95 9.87
CA GLN A 65 -10.66 -15.57 10.35
C GLN A 65 -10.73 -14.61 9.17
N THR A 66 -11.52 -13.54 9.34
CA THR A 66 -11.59 -12.43 8.39
C THR A 66 -11.23 -11.14 9.11
N VAL A 67 -10.38 -10.32 8.48
CA VAL A 67 -9.99 -8.99 8.96
C VAL A 67 -10.25 -7.97 7.86
N THR A 68 -11.05 -6.97 8.17
CA THR A 68 -11.27 -5.81 7.28
C THR A 68 -10.38 -4.66 7.73
N PHE A 69 -9.74 -3.99 6.77
CA PHE A 69 -8.91 -2.81 7.02
C PHE A 69 -9.09 -1.79 5.91
N GLU A 70 -8.75 -0.53 6.19
CA GLU A 70 -8.83 0.55 5.22
C GLU A 70 -7.44 1.06 4.83
N ILE A 71 -7.27 1.29 3.53
CA ILE A 71 -6.10 1.96 2.96
C ILE A 71 -6.50 3.39 2.64
N ALA A 72 -5.80 4.32 3.28
CA ALA A 72 -5.96 5.75 3.07
C ALA A 72 -4.60 6.39 2.87
N THR A 73 -4.59 7.46 2.07
CA THR A 73 -3.41 8.25 1.75
C THR A 73 -3.45 9.60 2.45
N HIS A 74 -2.25 10.14 2.71
CA HIS A 74 -2.03 11.44 3.32
C HIS A 74 -0.80 12.10 2.69
N ILE A 75 -0.63 13.41 2.94
CA ILE A 75 0.56 14.16 2.49
C ILE A 75 1.86 13.48 2.94
N ASP A 76 1.91 13.00 4.19
CA ASP A 76 3.10 12.31 4.71
C ASP A 76 3.29 10.91 4.09
N SER A 77 2.21 10.20 3.74
CA SER A 77 2.32 8.96 2.95
C SER A 77 2.96 9.20 1.59
N LEU A 78 2.49 10.20 0.85
CA LEU A 78 3.08 10.55 -0.45
C LEU A 78 4.55 10.95 -0.33
N LYS A 79 4.94 11.65 0.74
CA LYS A 79 6.35 11.98 1.01
C LYS A 79 7.18 10.73 1.27
N ALA A 80 6.67 9.78 2.05
CA ALA A 80 7.33 8.51 2.32
C ALA A 80 7.46 7.66 1.03
N LEU A 81 6.44 7.65 0.16
CA LEU A 81 6.50 6.99 -1.14
C LEU A 81 7.54 7.60 -2.06
N ILE A 82 7.68 8.93 -2.08
CA ILE A 82 8.76 9.59 -2.85
C ILE A 82 10.13 9.14 -2.36
N ASP A 83 10.34 9.07 -1.04
CA ASP A 83 11.61 8.60 -0.48
C ASP A 83 11.87 7.12 -0.83
N ARG A 84 10.83 6.27 -0.78
CA ARG A 84 10.92 4.86 -1.20
C ARG A 84 11.24 4.72 -2.69
N PHE A 85 10.51 5.42 -3.56
CA PHE A 85 10.72 5.36 -5.01
C PHE A 85 12.06 5.94 -5.43
N LYS A 86 12.64 6.87 -4.64
CA LYS A 86 14.03 7.30 -4.82
C LYS A 86 15.03 6.17 -4.53
N VAL A 87 14.82 5.39 -3.47
CA VAL A 87 15.68 4.23 -3.15
C VAL A 87 15.55 3.13 -4.22
N MET A 88 14.35 2.96 -4.78
CA MET A 88 14.09 2.04 -5.90
C MET A 88 14.58 2.56 -7.26
N GLU A 89 15.19 3.74 -7.31
CA GLU A 89 15.62 4.44 -8.54
C GLU A 89 14.49 4.77 -9.52
N TRP A 90 13.22 4.58 -9.14
CA TRP A 90 12.07 5.08 -9.88
C TRP A 90 11.96 6.60 -9.83
N ILE A 91 12.60 7.23 -8.86
CA ILE A 91 12.87 8.67 -8.87
C ILE A 91 14.38 8.90 -8.76
N ASP A 92 15.07 8.98 -9.90
CA ASP A 92 16.53 9.01 -9.96
C ASP A 92 17.14 10.39 -9.60
N SER A 93 16.34 11.46 -9.67
CA SER A 93 16.79 12.83 -9.41
C SER A 93 16.42 13.30 -8.01
N SER A 94 17.44 13.49 -7.17
CA SER A 94 17.30 14.08 -5.83
C SER A 94 16.63 15.47 -5.86
N GLY A 95 16.89 16.26 -6.92
CA GLY A 95 16.27 17.57 -7.10
C GLY A 95 14.77 17.48 -7.38
N ILE A 96 14.36 16.49 -8.18
CA ILE A 96 12.95 16.22 -8.46
C ILE A 96 12.24 15.69 -7.21
N ALA A 97 12.81 14.71 -6.51
CA ALA A 97 12.25 14.20 -5.26
C ALA A 97 12.03 15.33 -4.22
N ASN A 98 13.02 16.21 -4.02
CA ASN A 98 12.88 17.35 -3.11
C ASN A 98 11.80 18.35 -3.59
N SER A 99 11.75 18.63 -4.90
CA SER A 99 10.76 19.55 -5.49
C SER A 99 9.33 19.02 -5.32
N LEU A 100 9.13 17.70 -5.44
CA LEU A 100 7.85 17.04 -5.19
C LEU A 100 7.46 17.13 -3.72
N LYS A 101 8.36 16.78 -2.79
CA LYS A 101 8.13 16.91 -1.33
C LYS A 101 7.80 18.33 -0.91
N LYS A 102 8.47 19.34 -1.49
CA LYS A 102 8.17 20.76 -1.22
C LYS A 102 6.79 21.20 -1.70
N LYS A 103 6.29 20.64 -2.81
CA LYS A 103 4.92 20.90 -3.25
C LYS A 103 3.91 20.32 -2.28
N LEU A 104 4.18 19.12 -1.78
CA LEU A 104 3.35 18.47 -0.75
C LEU A 104 3.36 19.27 0.56
N ASP A 105 4.53 19.72 1.04
CA ASP A 105 4.66 20.57 2.25
C ASP A 105 3.85 21.88 2.15
N HIS A 106 3.73 22.45 0.95
CA HIS A 106 2.94 23.67 0.71
C HIS A 106 1.48 23.39 0.30
N GLY A 107 1.05 22.14 0.23
CA GLY A 107 -0.29 21.77 -0.21
C GLY A 107 -0.57 22.08 -1.69
N HIS A 108 0.45 22.21 -2.53
CA HIS A 108 0.31 22.49 -3.98
C HIS A 108 0.11 21.19 -4.77
N LEU A 109 -1.03 20.52 -4.56
CA LEU A 109 -1.31 19.19 -5.12
C LEU A 109 -1.43 19.22 -6.66
N GLU A 110 -1.97 20.28 -7.25
CA GLU A 110 -2.09 20.45 -8.70
C GLU A 110 -0.71 20.59 -9.34
N ALA A 111 0.19 21.36 -8.72
CA ALA A 111 1.57 21.49 -9.17
C ALA A 111 2.35 20.18 -9.02
N PHE A 112 2.06 19.41 -7.97
CA PHE A 112 2.63 18.07 -7.77
C PHE A 112 2.20 17.14 -8.91
N ILE A 113 0.88 17.04 -9.16
CA ILE A 113 0.30 16.24 -10.23
C ILE A 113 0.88 16.63 -11.59
N HIS A 114 1.01 17.94 -11.86
CA HIS A 114 1.55 18.42 -13.12
C HIS A 114 3.03 18.01 -13.31
N GLN A 115 3.85 18.10 -12.26
CA GLN A 115 5.25 17.71 -12.34
C GLN A 115 5.43 16.19 -12.55
N VAL A 116 4.63 15.37 -11.86
CA VAL A 116 4.69 13.90 -12.02
C VAL A 116 4.26 13.48 -13.44
N LYS A 117 3.31 14.18 -14.07
CA LYS A 117 2.86 13.89 -15.44
C LYS A 117 3.76 14.43 -16.55
N ALA A 118 4.60 15.43 -16.26
CA ALA A 118 5.26 16.19 -17.30
C ALA A 118 6.27 15.32 -18.08
N PRO A 119 6.35 15.43 -19.42
CA PRO A 119 7.39 14.76 -20.22
C PRO A 119 8.83 15.16 -19.85
N SER A 120 9.00 16.30 -19.18
CA SER A 120 10.26 16.76 -18.58
C SER A 120 10.62 16.05 -17.27
N GLY A 121 9.70 15.27 -16.71
CA GLY A 121 9.87 14.38 -15.57
C GLY A 121 10.49 13.03 -15.93
N LYS A 122 11.44 12.97 -16.89
CA LYS A 122 12.21 11.74 -17.24
C LYS A 122 12.88 11.03 -16.05
N HIS A 123 12.90 11.72 -14.92
CA HIS A 123 13.42 11.29 -13.64
C HIS A 123 12.37 10.66 -12.72
N VAL A 124 11.12 10.51 -13.17
CA VAL A 124 10.05 9.80 -12.47
C VAL A 124 9.58 8.70 -13.42
N ASP A 125 9.78 7.47 -12.99
CA ASP A 125 9.36 6.28 -13.72
C ASP A 125 7.83 6.24 -13.87
N LEU A 126 7.35 5.56 -14.91
CA LEU A 126 5.93 5.36 -15.16
C LEU A 126 5.26 4.65 -13.97
N ASP A 127 5.92 3.65 -13.38
CA ASP A 127 5.39 2.89 -12.25
C ASP A 127 5.22 3.79 -11.01
N ALA A 128 6.19 4.66 -10.72
CA ALA A 128 6.05 5.66 -9.66
C ALA A 128 4.90 6.64 -9.95
N ALA A 129 4.75 7.09 -11.20
CA ALA A 129 3.67 8.00 -11.57
C ALA A 129 2.29 7.34 -11.43
N VAL A 130 2.16 6.07 -11.81
CA VAL A 130 0.92 5.28 -11.66
C VAL A 130 0.48 5.17 -10.20
N LEU A 131 1.43 5.11 -9.27
CA LEU A 131 1.13 4.99 -7.83
C LEU A 131 0.94 6.34 -7.13
N LEU A 132 1.70 7.39 -7.50
CA LEU A 132 1.59 8.71 -6.86
C LEU A 132 0.38 9.53 -7.32
N LEU A 133 -0.02 9.40 -8.59
CA LEU A 133 -1.06 10.25 -9.17
C LEU A 133 -2.48 9.99 -8.63
N PRO A 134 -2.93 8.73 -8.43
CA PRO A 134 -4.24 8.46 -7.85
C PRO A 134 -4.37 9.10 -6.46
N ASP A 135 -3.36 8.92 -5.62
CA ASP A 135 -3.33 9.44 -4.25
C ASP A 135 -3.37 10.96 -4.18
N ALA A 136 -2.54 11.64 -4.99
CA ALA A 136 -2.53 13.09 -5.03
C ALA A 136 -3.87 13.67 -5.55
N ARG A 137 -4.53 13.00 -6.49
CA ARG A 137 -5.86 13.40 -6.98
C ARG A 137 -6.93 13.17 -5.92
N TRP A 138 -6.87 12.05 -5.20
CA TRP A 138 -7.79 11.77 -4.12
C TRP A 138 -7.71 12.86 -3.03
N LEU A 139 -6.49 13.23 -2.61
CA LEU A 139 -6.28 14.32 -1.65
C LEU A 139 -6.77 15.67 -2.17
N LEU A 140 -6.61 15.95 -3.46
CA LEU A 140 -7.09 17.19 -4.06
C LEU A 140 -8.62 17.26 -4.00
N GLN A 141 -9.31 16.19 -4.40
CA GLN A 141 -10.77 16.11 -4.37
C GLN A 141 -11.33 16.24 -2.94
N GLN A 142 -10.69 15.61 -1.96
CA GLN A 142 -11.10 15.72 -0.55
C GLN A 142 -11.03 17.16 -0.04
N ARG A 143 -10.03 17.95 -0.45
CA ARG A 143 -9.90 19.35 -0.06
C ARG A 143 -10.98 20.24 -0.65
N GLU A 144 -11.39 19.96 -1.88
CA GLU A 144 -12.47 20.71 -2.54
C GLU A 144 -13.84 20.47 -1.86
N GLN A 145 -14.04 19.30 -1.26
CA GLN A 145 -15.28 18.94 -0.56
C GLN A 145 -15.43 19.55 0.85
N VAL A 146 -14.32 19.91 1.50
CA VAL A 146 -14.32 20.55 2.83
C VAL A 146 -14.44 22.09 2.73
N GLY A 147 -14.32 22.64 1.51
CA GLY A 147 -14.30 24.08 1.23
C GLY A 147 -15.66 24.79 1.05
N THR A 148 -16.78 24.16 1.41
CA THR A 148 -18.14 24.74 1.33
C THR A 148 -18.79 24.94 2.69
#